data_AF-A0A9X8VK52-F1
#
_entry.id   AF-A0A9X8VK52-F1
#
_cell.length_a   1.000
_cell.length_b   1.000
_cell.length_c   1.000
_cell.angle_alpha   90.00
_cell.angle_beta   90.00
_cell.angle_gamma   90.00
#
_symmetry.space_group_name_H-M   'P 1'
#
loop_
_entity.id
_entity.type
_entity.pdbx_description
1 polymer ?
#
loop_
_entity_poly.entity_id
_entity_poly.type
_entity_poly.pdbx_seq_one_letter_code
_entity_poly.pdbx_strand_id
1 'polypeptide(L)'
;MMFAKVRRQWLLGVVGVALAAGLTTQTYAADNLLQQVKQRGTLIVGLEGTYPPFSFQGEDGKLTGFEVDFANALAEHLGVKAKLNPTKWDGMLASLDSKRIDVVINQVTLSDERKKKYDFSTPYTVSGIQALVKKGNEGTITKPEDLKGKKVGVGLGTNYEQWLRENVQGVDVRTYDDDPTKYQDLRVGRINAILVDRLAALDLVKKT
;
A
#
# COMPACT_ATOMS: atom_id res chain seq x y z
N MET A 1 -37.24 -34.98 38.80
CA MET A 1 -36.09 -34.04 38.95
C MET A 1 -34.84 -34.51 38.16
N MET A 2 -34.94 -34.97 36.90
CA MET A 2 -33.75 -35.47 36.18
C MET A 2 -33.78 -35.30 34.65
N PHE A 3 -34.46 -34.28 34.10
CA PHE A 3 -34.48 -34.05 32.64
C PHE A 3 -34.21 -32.60 32.19
N ALA A 4 -34.05 -31.66 33.13
CA ALA A 4 -33.84 -30.25 32.79
C ALA A 4 -32.36 -29.81 32.73
N LYS A 5 -31.41 -30.59 33.27
CA LYS A 5 -29.97 -30.21 33.30
C LYS A 5 -29.19 -30.61 32.04
N VAL A 6 -29.67 -31.57 31.25
CA VAL A 6 -28.91 -32.14 30.12
C VAL A 6 -28.91 -31.21 28.88
N ARG A 7 -29.94 -30.39 28.67
CA ARG A 7 -30.04 -29.51 27.48
C ARG A 7 -29.12 -28.28 27.49
N ARG A 8 -28.58 -27.89 28.65
CA ARG A 8 -27.74 -26.67 28.78
C ARG A 8 -26.24 -26.93 28.61
N GLN A 9 -25.79 -28.18 28.68
CA GLN A 9 -24.39 -28.55 28.48
C GLN A 9 -24.03 -28.79 27.00
N TRP A 10 -25.01 -29.12 26.14
CA TRP A 10 -24.76 -29.34 24.72
C TRP A 10 -24.72 -28.06 23.87
N LEU A 11 -25.34 -26.97 24.33
CA LEU A 11 -25.30 -25.67 23.64
C LEU A 11 -23.98 -24.91 23.86
N LEU A 12 -23.21 -25.24 24.91
CA LEU A 12 -21.89 -24.64 25.15
C LEU A 12 -20.75 -25.40 24.43
N GLY A 13 -20.95 -26.68 24.09
CA GLY A 13 -19.95 -27.47 23.35
C GLY A 13 -19.87 -27.12 21.86
N VAL A 14 -20.99 -26.74 21.23
CA VAL A 14 -21.03 -26.44 19.78
C VAL A 14 -20.48 -25.04 19.47
N VAL A 15 -20.59 -24.08 20.40
CA VAL A 15 -20.02 -22.73 20.23
C VAL A 15 -18.49 -22.73 20.39
N GLY A 16 -17.93 -23.65 21.21
CA GLY A 16 -16.48 -23.78 21.38
C GLY A 16 -15.74 -24.34 20.16
N VAL A 17 -16.38 -25.20 19.37
CA VAL A 17 -15.75 -25.82 18.18
C VAL A 17 -15.78 -24.86 16.97
N ALA A 18 -16.79 -24.00 16.85
CA ALA A 18 -16.87 -23.02 15.76
C ALA A 18 -15.81 -21.90 15.86
N LEU A 19 -15.35 -21.56 17.06
CA LEU A 19 -14.30 -20.55 17.28
C LEU A 19 -12.87 -21.07 17.03
N ALA A 20 -12.65 -22.39 17.08
CA ALA A 20 -11.34 -23.00 16.84
C ALA A 20 -11.05 -23.29 15.34
N ALA A 21 -12.09 -23.36 14.50
CA ALA A 21 -11.93 -23.61 13.06
C ALA A 21 -11.49 -22.35 12.27
N GLY A 22 -11.76 -21.15 12.80
CA GLY A 22 -11.35 -19.88 12.17
C GLY A 22 -9.85 -19.58 12.31
N LEU A 23 -9.24 -19.96 13.44
CA LEU A 23 -7.81 -19.71 13.72
C LEU A 23 -6.87 -20.73 13.08
N THR A 24 -7.36 -21.93 12.76
CA THR A 24 -6.54 -23.01 12.19
C THR A 24 -6.41 -22.93 10.67
N THR A 25 -7.30 -22.22 9.97
CA THR A 25 -7.26 -22.13 8.50
C THR A 25 -6.29 -21.05 7.99
N GLN A 26 -6.11 -19.94 8.72
CA GLN A 26 -5.17 -18.87 8.34
C GLN A 26 -3.69 -19.30 8.44
N THR A 27 -3.33 -20.05 9.48
CA THR A 27 -1.95 -20.54 9.66
C THR A 27 -1.53 -21.51 8.55
N TYR A 28 -2.43 -22.41 8.12
CA TYR A 28 -2.15 -23.35 7.04
C TYR A 28 -1.89 -22.67 5.68
N ALA A 29 -2.53 -21.54 5.37
CA ALA A 29 -2.36 -20.85 4.09
C ALA A 29 -1.01 -20.11 4.00
N ALA A 30 -0.61 -19.43 5.07
CA ALA A 30 0.68 -18.72 5.14
C ALA A 30 1.87 -19.71 5.20
N ASP A 31 1.73 -20.80 5.96
CA ASP A 31 2.74 -21.86 6.02
C ASP A 31 2.93 -22.53 4.64
N ASN A 32 1.84 -22.68 3.88
CA ASN A 32 1.89 -23.19 2.50
C ASN A 32 2.60 -22.21 1.56
N LEU A 33 2.32 -20.91 1.63
CA LEU A 33 2.99 -19.92 0.77
C LEU A 33 4.49 -19.85 1.07
N LEU A 34 4.90 -19.82 2.35
CA LEU A 34 6.30 -19.80 2.73
C LEU A 34 7.04 -21.04 2.22
N GLN A 35 6.44 -22.23 2.32
CA GLN A 35 7.01 -23.44 1.77
C GLN A 35 7.14 -23.37 0.24
N GLN A 36 6.13 -22.88 -0.47
CA GLN A 36 6.20 -22.69 -1.93
C GLN A 36 7.32 -21.73 -2.33
N VAL A 37 7.45 -20.59 -1.63
CA VAL A 37 8.52 -19.61 -1.86
C VAL A 37 9.90 -20.25 -1.65
N LYS A 38 10.08 -21.01 -0.55
CA LYS A 38 11.34 -21.70 -0.24
C LYS A 38 11.66 -22.80 -1.26
N GLN A 39 10.68 -23.62 -1.65
CA GLN A 39 10.84 -24.68 -2.65
C GLN A 39 11.19 -24.11 -4.03
N ARG A 40 10.53 -23.01 -4.43
CA ARG A 40 10.83 -22.29 -5.69
C ARG A 40 12.14 -21.51 -5.62
N GLY A 41 12.63 -21.20 -4.42
CA GLY A 41 13.84 -20.39 -4.20
C GLY A 41 13.66 -18.93 -4.58
N THR A 42 12.43 -18.41 -4.66
CA THR A 42 12.16 -17.03 -5.09
C THR A 42 10.91 -16.45 -4.44
N LEU A 43 11.04 -15.28 -3.81
CA LEU A 43 9.96 -14.41 -3.34
C LEU A 43 9.63 -13.38 -4.42
N ILE A 44 8.41 -13.41 -4.95
CA ILE A 44 7.92 -12.50 -5.98
C ILE A 44 7.27 -11.29 -5.30
N VAL A 45 7.88 -10.12 -5.45
CA VAL A 45 7.50 -8.90 -4.74
C VAL A 45 6.86 -7.91 -5.71
N GLY A 46 5.63 -7.48 -5.41
CA GLY A 46 4.99 -6.35 -6.08
C GLY A 46 5.44 -5.01 -5.46
N LEU A 47 5.88 -4.09 -6.32
CA LEU A 47 6.21 -2.70 -6.02
C LEU A 47 5.99 -1.86 -7.30
N GLU A 48 5.91 -0.53 -7.21
CA GLU A 48 5.63 0.32 -8.38
C GLU A 48 6.84 0.54 -9.29
N GLY A 49 7.98 0.91 -8.73
CA GLY A 49 9.18 1.24 -9.51
C GLY A 49 9.13 2.62 -10.17
N THR A 50 8.13 3.43 -9.81
CA THR A 50 7.98 4.84 -10.22
C THR A 50 7.84 5.79 -9.03
N TYR A 51 7.97 5.31 -7.79
CA TYR A 51 7.67 6.02 -6.56
C TYR A 51 8.93 6.30 -5.70
N PRO A 52 9.74 7.31 -6.02
CA PRO A 52 10.89 7.69 -5.21
C PRO A 52 10.47 8.29 -3.85
N PRO A 53 11.25 8.08 -2.78
CA PRO A 53 12.50 7.34 -2.71
C PRO A 53 12.32 5.82 -2.45
N PHE A 54 11.10 5.31 -2.56
CA PHE A 54 10.74 3.96 -2.12
C PHE A 54 11.08 2.89 -3.15
N SER A 55 10.49 2.96 -4.35
CA SER A 55 10.83 2.08 -5.47
C SER A 55 10.80 2.87 -6.76
N PHE A 56 11.95 3.02 -7.42
CA PHE A 56 12.09 3.85 -8.61
C PHE A 56 13.22 3.35 -9.52
N GLN A 57 13.25 3.77 -10.78
CA GLN A 57 14.40 3.52 -11.66
C GLN A 57 15.49 4.57 -11.40
N GLY A 58 16.69 4.12 -11.09
CA GLY A 58 17.88 4.95 -10.97
C GLY A 58 18.39 5.43 -12.32
N GLU A 59 19.44 6.26 -12.30
CA GLU A 59 20.05 6.80 -13.53
C GLU A 59 20.65 5.71 -14.43
N ASP A 60 21.04 4.57 -13.86
CA ASP A 60 21.53 3.40 -14.59
C ASP A 60 20.39 2.53 -15.17
N GLY A 61 19.13 2.98 -15.04
CA GLY A 61 17.93 2.28 -15.48
C GLY A 61 17.52 1.10 -14.59
N LYS A 62 18.25 0.84 -13.50
CA LYS A 62 17.91 -0.26 -12.59
C LYS A 62 16.91 0.19 -11.54
N LEU A 63 16.08 -0.76 -11.14
CA LEU A 63 15.16 -0.60 -10.04
C LEU A 63 15.95 -0.48 -8.72
N THR A 64 15.69 0.59 -7.97
CA THR A 64 16.38 0.95 -6.73
C THR A 64 15.41 1.63 -5.75
N GLY A 65 15.88 1.92 -4.54
CA GLY A 65 15.13 2.58 -3.48
C GLY A 65 14.92 1.71 -2.25
N PHE A 66 14.35 2.31 -1.21
CA PHE A 66 14.17 1.68 0.10
C PHE A 66 13.45 0.32 0.04
N GLU A 67 12.41 0.18 -0.78
CA GLU A 67 11.60 -1.04 -0.88
C GLU A 67 12.29 -2.14 -1.68
N VAL A 68 13.17 -1.75 -2.61
CA VAL A 68 14.05 -2.69 -3.31
C VAL A 68 15.04 -3.29 -2.34
N ASP A 69 15.68 -2.44 -1.52
CA ASP A 69 16.63 -2.88 -0.50
C ASP A 69 15.93 -3.75 0.55
N PHE A 70 14.74 -3.34 1.00
CA PHE A 70 13.95 -4.11 1.96
C PHE A 70 13.50 -5.47 1.40
N ALA A 71 13.02 -5.51 0.16
CA ALA A 71 12.63 -6.75 -0.51
C ALA A 71 13.80 -7.74 -0.64
N ASN A 72 14.98 -7.23 -1.01
CA ASN A 72 16.19 -8.03 -1.12
C ASN A 72 16.63 -8.58 0.24
N ALA A 73 16.66 -7.73 1.28
CA ALA A 73 17.01 -8.14 2.63
C ALA A 73 16.03 -9.18 3.21
N LEU A 74 14.72 -9.02 2.94
CA LEU A 74 13.72 -10.00 3.34
C LEU A 74 13.94 -11.35 2.63
N ALA A 75 14.17 -11.33 1.31
CA ALA A 75 14.42 -12.56 0.56
C ALA A 75 15.69 -13.27 1.04
N GLU A 76 16.77 -12.53 1.31
CA GLU A 76 18.01 -13.05 1.89
C GLU A 76 17.76 -13.71 3.25
N HIS A 77 17.00 -13.05 4.13
CA HIS A 77 16.62 -13.60 5.43
C HIS A 77 15.82 -14.91 5.31
N LEU A 78 15.01 -15.04 4.25
CA LEU A 78 14.25 -16.26 3.97
C LEU A 78 15.07 -17.36 3.27
N GLY A 79 16.32 -17.08 2.87
CA GLY A 79 17.19 -17.98 2.13
C GLY A 79 16.79 -18.16 0.66
N VAL A 80 16.16 -17.15 0.05
CA VAL A 80 15.67 -17.16 -1.34
C VAL A 80 16.09 -15.90 -2.10
N LYS A 81 15.82 -15.83 -3.40
CA LYS A 81 16.03 -14.60 -4.21
C LYS A 81 14.77 -13.73 -4.23
N ALA A 82 14.92 -12.42 -4.25
CA ALA A 82 13.82 -11.52 -4.58
C ALA A 82 13.65 -11.46 -6.10
N LYS A 83 12.40 -11.62 -6.58
CA LYS A 83 11.99 -11.29 -7.93
C LYS A 83 11.06 -10.09 -7.85
N LEU A 84 11.60 -8.92 -8.15
CA LEU A 84 10.85 -7.67 -8.14
C LEU A 84 9.95 -7.63 -9.39
N ASN A 85 8.67 -7.34 -9.21
CA ASN A 85 7.66 -7.29 -10.24
C ASN A 85 7.02 -5.89 -10.28
N PRO A 86 7.63 -4.91 -10.96
CA PRO A 86 7.09 -3.56 -11.13
C PRO A 86 5.64 -3.60 -11.63
N THR A 87 4.72 -3.06 -10.85
CA THR A 87 3.27 -3.10 -11.10
C THR A 87 2.63 -1.79 -10.66
N LYS A 88 1.77 -1.21 -11.50
CA LYS A 88 0.99 -0.02 -11.13
C LYS A 88 0.13 -0.29 -9.88
N TRP A 89 -0.05 0.71 -9.03
CA TRP A 89 -0.79 0.57 -7.78
C TRP A 89 -2.22 0.02 -7.96
N ASP A 90 -2.96 0.50 -8.96
CA ASP A 90 -4.35 0.10 -9.25
C ASP A 90 -4.50 -1.38 -9.63
N GLY A 91 -3.46 -2.00 -10.20
CA GLY A 91 -3.41 -3.43 -10.54
C GLY A 91 -2.67 -4.32 -9.53
N MET A 92 -2.02 -3.74 -8.53
CA MET A 92 -1.11 -4.48 -7.65
C MET A 92 -1.85 -5.43 -6.71
N LEU A 93 -2.94 -4.97 -6.10
CA LEU A 93 -3.74 -5.83 -5.22
C LEU A 93 -4.43 -6.97 -5.97
N ALA A 94 -4.83 -6.75 -7.23
CA ALA A 94 -5.34 -7.83 -8.09
C ALA A 94 -4.25 -8.86 -8.45
N SER A 95 -3.00 -8.42 -8.59
CA SER A 95 -1.86 -9.32 -8.79
C SER A 95 -1.60 -10.19 -7.55
N LEU A 96 -1.81 -9.65 -6.36
CA LEU A 96 -1.77 -10.40 -5.10
C LEU A 96 -2.92 -11.42 -5.02
N ASP A 97 -4.16 -10.99 -5.29
CA ASP A 97 -5.35 -11.86 -5.29
C ASP A 97 -5.20 -13.06 -6.24
N SER A 98 -4.65 -12.81 -7.44
CA SER A 98 -4.41 -13.82 -8.46
C SER A 98 -3.12 -14.63 -8.26
N LYS A 99 -2.41 -14.41 -7.14
CA LYS A 99 -1.16 -15.10 -6.76
C LYS A 99 -0.03 -14.96 -7.79
N ARG A 100 -0.04 -13.86 -8.57
CA ARG A 100 1.06 -13.52 -9.49
C ARG A 100 2.27 -12.93 -8.75
N ILE A 101 2.02 -12.33 -7.59
CA ILE A 101 3.01 -11.89 -6.61
C ILE A 101 2.71 -12.56 -5.27
N ASP A 102 3.73 -12.78 -4.45
CA ASP A 102 3.58 -13.39 -3.13
C ASP A 102 3.34 -12.32 -2.04
N VAL A 103 3.90 -11.11 -2.22
CA VAL A 103 3.83 -10.01 -1.25
C VAL A 103 3.87 -8.66 -1.96
N VAL A 104 3.25 -7.64 -1.35
CA VAL A 104 3.35 -6.23 -1.77
C VAL A 104 4.25 -5.47 -0.79
N ILE A 105 5.27 -4.80 -1.31
CA ILE A 105 6.18 -3.93 -0.54
C ILE A 105 6.17 -2.57 -1.24
N ASN A 106 5.20 -1.72 -0.90
CA ASN A 106 4.91 -0.47 -1.64
C ASN A 106 4.15 0.61 -0.82
N GLN A 107 4.68 1.04 0.32
CA GLN A 107 4.10 2.05 1.24
C GLN A 107 2.59 1.86 1.49
N VAL A 108 2.15 0.61 1.60
CA VAL A 108 0.72 0.30 1.66
C VAL A 108 0.16 0.75 3.01
N THR A 109 -0.61 1.82 2.99
CA THR A 109 -1.30 2.30 4.20
C THR A 109 -2.28 1.24 4.72
N LEU A 110 -2.16 0.92 6.01
CA LEU A 110 -3.10 0.09 6.74
C LEU A 110 -4.48 0.77 6.78
N SER A 111 -5.52 0.07 6.33
CA SER A 111 -6.91 0.46 6.54
C SER A 111 -7.73 -0.72 7.04
N ASP A 112 -8.82 -0.45 7.75
CA ASP A 112 -9.71 -1.51 8.24
C ASP A 112 -10.34 -2.29 7.09
N GLU A 113 -10.58 -1.64 5.95
CA GLU A 113 -11.05 -2.31 4.74
C GLU A 113 -10.01 -3.31 4.19
N ARG A 114 -8.74 -2.89 4.08
CA ARG A 114 -7.67 -3.77 3.59
C ARG A 114 -7.37 -4.90 4.57
N LYS A 115 -7.42 -4.64 5.88
CA LYS A 115 -7.23 -5.67 6.92
C LYS A 115 -8.30 -6.76 6.91
N LYS A 116 -9.49 -6.49 6.36
CA LYS A 116 -10.51 -7.53 6.17
C LYS A 116 -10.15 -8.53 5.07
N LYS A 117 -9.26 -8.16 4.15
CA LYS A 117 -8.92 -8.94 2.95
C LYS A 117 -7.48 -9.44 2.93
N TYR A 118 -6.56 -8.71 3.55
CA TYR A 118 -5.12 -8.99 3.49
C TYR A 118 -4.51 -8.99 4.88
N ASP A 119 -3.56 -9.89 5.08
CA ASP A 119 -2.65 -9.84 6.22
C ASP A 119 -1.59 -8.77 5.97
N PHE A 120 -1.20 -8.06 7.03
CA PHE A 120 -0.17 -7.03 6.99
C PHE A 120 1.00 -7.41 7.91
N SER A 121 2.21 -7.00 7.52
CA SER A 121 3.35 -7.04 8.40
C SER A 121 3.18 -6.07 9.57
N THR A 122 4.11 -6.16 10.54
CA THR A 122 4.39 -5.01 11.39
C THR A 122 4.74 -3.80 10.50
N PRO A 123 4.19 -2.60 10.79
CA PRO A 123 4.53 -1.39 10.02
C PRO A 123 6.04 -1.15 10.03
N TYR A 124 6.60 -0.81 8.87
CA TYR A 124 8.03 -0.50 8.71
C TYR A 124 8.30 0.98 8.40
N THR A 125 7.25 1.78 8.14
CA THR A 125 7.30 3.24 8.04
C THR A 125 6.11 3.88 8.76
N VAL A 126 6.27 5.14 9.17
CA VAL A 126 5.19 6.00 9.64
C VAL A 126 5.25 7.30 8.83
N SER A 127 4.16 7.62 8.16
CA SER A 127 4.05 8.80 7.30
C SER A 127 2.60 9.29 7.21
N GLY A 128 2.34 10.31 6.41
CA GLY A 128 1.01 10.88 6.21
C GLY A 128 0.89 11.59 4.86
N ILE A 129 -0.34 11.97 4.52
CA ILE A 129 -0.64 12.72 3.30
C ILE A 129 -0.01 14.12 3.40
N GLN A 130 0.71 14.51 2.37
CA GLN A 130 1.32 15.83 2.25
C GLN A 130 0.94 16.46 0.91
N ALA A 131 0.47 17.71 0.96
CA ALA A 131 0.29 18.51 -0.25
C ALA A 131 1.64 19.07 -0.69
N LEU A 132 1.92 18.96 -1.99
CA LEU A 132 3.02 19.65 -2.66
C LEU A 132 2.47 20.59 -3.73
N VAL A 133 3.13 21.75 -3.84
CA VAL A 133 2.81 22.80 -4.80
C VAL A 133 4.06 23.15 -5.60
N LYS A 134 3.87 23.79 -6.76
CA LYS A 134 4.99 24.33 -7.53
C LYS A 134 5.73 25.43 -6.74
N LYS A 135 7.05 25.48 -6.86
CA LYS A 135 7.90 26.55 -6.32
C LYS A 135 7.37 27.93 -6.72
N GLY A 136 7.34 28.87 -5.78
CA GLY A 136 6.70 30.17 -5.91
C GLY A 136 5.24 30.22 -5.45
N ASN A 137 4.62 29.07 -5.16
CA ASN A 137 3.27 28.98 -4.58
C ASN A 137 3.30 28.51 -3.11
N GLU A 138 4.42 28.67 -2.42
CA GLU A 138 4.56 28.30 -1.02
C GLU A 138 3.48 29.00 -0.17
N GLY A 139 2.92 28.29 0.81
CA GLY A 139 1.86 28.82 1.67
C GLY A 139 0.49 28.98 1.02
N THR A 140 0.32 28.69 -0.27
CA THR A 140 -1.00 28.76 -0.92
C THR A 140 -1.96 27.65 -0.51
N ILE A 141 -1.42 26.52 -0.04
CA ILE A 141 -2.15 25.38 0.50
C ILE A 141 -1.57 25.07 1.88
N THR A 142 -2.34 25.35 2.94
CA THR A 142 -1.93 25.12 4.34
C THR A 142 -2.88 24.17 5.07
N LYS A 143 -4.09 23.99 4.53
CA LYS A 143 -5.15 23.15 5.07
C LYS A 143 -6.00 22.55 3.93
N PRO A 144 -6.77 21.49 4.19
CA PRO A 144 -7.56 20.80 3.16
C PRO A 144 -8.51 21.72 2.38
N GLU A 145 -9.09 22.72 3.03
CA GLU A 145 -10.09 23.61 2.43
C GLU A 145 -9.51 24.47 1.30
N ASP A 146 -8.20 24.74 1.33
CA ASP A 146 -7.50 25.53 0.31
C ASP A 146 -7.43 24.80 -1.04
N LEU A 147 -7.69 23.49 -1.07
CA LEU A 147 -7.74 22.67 -2.27
C LEU A 147 -9.06 22.84 -3.05
N LYS A 148 -10.07 23.47 -2.46
CA LYS A 148 -11.36 23.70 -3.14
C LYS A 148 -11.18 24.53 -4.41
N GLY A 149 -11.76 24.07 -5.52
CA GLY A 149 -11.64 24.70 -6.83
C GLY A 149 -10.26 24.57 -7.49
N LYS A 150 -9.31 23.86 -6.87
CA LYS A 150 -7.99 23.57 -7.44
C LYS A 150 -8.00 22.26 -8.21
N LYS A 151 -7.10 22.15 -9.18
CA LYS A 151 -6.75 20.89 -9.83
C LYS A 151 -5.69 20.19 -8.99
N VAL A 152 -6.01 19.00 -8.48
CA VAL A 152 -5.15 18.29 -7.54
C VAL A 152 -4.83 16.89 -8.06
N GLY A 153 -3.55 16.61 -8.24
CA GLY A 153 -3.05 15.32 -8.71
C GLY A 153 -2.92 14.31 -7.59
N VAL A 154 -3.42 13.10 -7.81
CA VAL A 154 -3.33 11.95 -6.88
C VAL A 154 -3.05 10.67 -7.67
N GLY A 155 -2.48 9.64 -7.03
CA GLY A 155 -2.37 8.32 -7.65
C GLY A 155 -3.74 7.65 -7.72
N LEU A 156 -4.05 7.00 -8.85
CA LEU A 156 -5.31 6.29 -9.06
C LEU A 156 -5.48 5.14 -8.05
N GLY A 157 -6.60 5.08 -7.34
CA GLY A 157 -6.91 4.02 -6.37
C GLY A 157 -6.16 4.14 -5.05
N THR A 158 -5.45 5.24 -4.80
CA THR A 158 -4.74 5.48 -3.55
C THR A 158 -5.68 5.94 -2.44
N ASN A 159 -5.27 5.76 -1.18
CA ASN A 159 -5.96 6.38 -0.05
C ASN A 159 -5.92 7.93 -0.11
N TYR A 160 -5.02 8.53 -0.89
CA TYR A 160 -4.99 9.98 -1.11
C TYR A 160 -6.14 10.43 -2.00
N GLU A 161 -6.44 9.66 -3.05
CA GLU A 161 -7.63 9.89 -3.87
C GLU A 161 -8.90 9.78 -3.04
N GLN A 162 -9.04 8.67 -2.30
CA GLN A 162 -10.20 8.45 -1.44
C GLN A 162 -10.38 9.60 -0.43
N TRP A 163 -9.32 9.92 0.32
CA TRP A 163 -9.35 11.00 1.29
C TRP A 163 -9.74 12.33 0.66
N LEU A 164 -9.17 12.67 -0.50
CA LEU A 164 -9.45 13.94 -1.18
C LEU A 164 -10.91 14.04 -1.61
N ARG A 165 -11.48 12.97 -2.15
CA ARG A 165 -12.89 12.90 -2.58
C ARG A 165 -13.86 13.00 -1.40
N GLU A 166 -13.52 12.39 -0.27
CA GLU A 166 -14.36 12.38 0.92
C GLU A 166 -14.31 13.71 1.69
N ASN A 167 -13.15 14.37 1.74
CA ASN A 167 -12.91 15.48 2.66
C ASN A 167 -12.93 16.86 2.00
N VAL A 168 -12.73 16.97 0.69
CA VAL A 168 -12.66 18.28 0.01
C VAL A 168 -13.70 18.36 -1.11
N GLN A 169 -14.83 18.98 -0.81
CA GLN A 169 -15.88 19.21 -1.80
C GLN A 169 -15.49 20.30 -2.81
N GLY A 170 -15.72 20.04 -4.10
CA GLY A 170 -15.48 21.00 -5.19
C GLY A 170 -14.02 21.11 -5.65
N VAL A 171 -13.16 20.14 -5.31
CA VAL A 171 -11.83 19.98 -5.91
C VAL A 171 -11.92 19.26 -7.27
N ASP A 172 -11.08 19.65 -8.23
CA ASP A 172 -10.91 18.94 -9.51
C ASP A 172 -9.82 17.86 -9.33
N VAL A 173 -10.25 16.63 -9.03
CA VAL A 173 -9.36 15.48 -8.81
C VAL A 173 -8.81 14.96 -10.13
N ARG A 174 -7.48 14.95 -10.27
CA ARG A 174 -6.76 14.37 -11.41
C ARG A 174 -6.00 13.14 -10.97
N THR A 175 -6.38 11.97 -11.50
CA THR A 175 -5.75 10.70 -11.19
C THR A 175 -4.62 10.39 -12.17
N TYR A 176 -3.55 9.79 -11.66
CA TYR A 176 -2.38 9.39 -12.44
C TYR A 176 -2.03 7.94 -12.14
N ASP A 177 -1.55 7.25 -13.17
CA ASP A 177 -1.08 5.85 -13.07
C ASP A 177 0.37 5.76 -12.57
N ASP A 178 1.11 6.85 -12.63
CA ASP A 178 2.51 6.93 -12.23
C ASP A 178 2.86 8.32 -11.68
N ASP A 179 3.83 8.33 -10.78
CA ASP A 179 4.33 9.51 -10.09
C ASP A 179 5.08 10.50 -11.00
N PRO A 180 5.95 10.06 -11.94
CA PRO A 180 6.63 10.97 -12.87
C PRO A 180 5.68 11.87 -13.66
N THR A 181 4.59 11.32 -14.19
CA THR A 181 3.59 12.08 -14.96
C THR A 181 2.86 13.08 -14.06
N LYS A 182 2.46 12.66 -12.85
CA LYS A 182 1.84 13.54 -11.84
C LYS A 182 2.76 14.71 -11.47
N TYR A 183 4.05 14.42 -11.23
CA TYR A 183 5.05 15.44 -10.89
C TYR A 183 5.31 16.39 -12.05
N GLN A 184 5.34 15.88 -13.27
CA GLN A 184 5.53 16.70 -14.46
C GLN A 184 4.37 17.68 -14.66
N ASP A 185 3.13 17.22 -14.53
CA ASP A 185 1.95 18.08 -14.65
C ASP A 185 1.93 19.20 -13.60
N LEU A 186 2.43 18.94 -12.38
CA LEU A 186 2.63 19.98 -11.37
C LEU A 186 3.71 20.98 -11.80
N ARG A 187 4.87 20.50 -12.27
CA ARG A 187 5.99 21.36 -12.69
C ARG A 187 5.60 22.32 -13.80
N VAL A 188 4.86 21.84 -14.80
CA VAL A 188 4.41 22.67 -15.93
C VAL A 188 3.15 23.49 -15.62
N GLY A 189 2.58 23.34 -14.42
CA GLY A 189 1.42 24.12 -13.95
C GLY A 189 0.08 23.68 -14.54
N ARG A 190 -0.03 22.44 -15.04
CA ARG A 190 -1.31 21.87 -15.49
C ARG A 190 -2.25 21.57 -14.31
N ILE A 191 -1.66 21.26 -13.15
CA ILE A 191 -2.34 21.11 -11.86
C ILE A 191 -1.74 22.06 -10.83
N ASN A 192 -2.51 22.37 -9.78
CA ASN A 192 -2.12 23.33 -8.76
C ASN A 192 -1.35 22.70 -7.60
N ALA A 193 -1.70 21.47 -7.25
CA ALA A 193 -1.08 20.71 -6.17
C ALA A 193 -1.10 19.21 -6.49
N ILE A 194 -0.31 18.45 -5.75
CA ILE A 194 -0.39 16.98 -5.69
C ILE A 194 -0.49 16.55 -4.24
N LEU A 195 -1.14 15.41 -3.97
CA LEU A 195 -1.05 14.73 -2.69
C LEU A 195 -0.16 13.50 -2.81
N VAL A 196 0.79 13.37 -1.88
CA VAL A 196 1.80 12.32 -1.84
C VAL A 196 2.12 11.94 -0.40
N ASP A 197 2.89 10.87 -0.21
CA ASP A 197 3.49 10.53 1.09
C ASP A 197 4.44 11.64 1.57
N ARG A 198 4.40 11.98 2.86
CA ARG A 198 5.24 13.03 3.46
C ARG A 198 6.73 12.76 3.30
N LEU A 199 7.19 11.52 3.38
CA LEU A 199 8.60 11.16 3.18
C LEU A 199 9.01 11.35 1.72
N ALA A 200 8.16 10.96 0.78
CA ALA A 200 8.37 11.24 -0.65
C ALA A 200 8.36 12.74 -0.94
N ALA A 201 7.46 13.49 -0.29
CA ALA A 201 7.41 14.94 -0.43
C ALA A 201 8.71 15.62 0.01
N LEU A 202 9.25 15.20 1.16
CA LEU A 202 10.51 15.72 1.69
C LEU A 202 11.70 15.38 0.79
N ASP A 203 11.74 14.17 0.22
CA ASP A 203 12.78 13.78 -0.75
C ASP A 203 12.70 14.64 -2.03
N LEU A 204 11.50 14.79 -2.59
CA LEU A 204 11.29 15.54 -3.82
C LEU A 204 11.69 17.02 -3.68
N VAL A 205 11.25 17.68 -2.60
CA VAL A 205 11.55 19.09 -2.34
C VAL A 205 13.06 19.34 -2.14
N LYS A 206 13.79 18.39 -1.54
CA LYS A 206 15.26 18.53 -1.39
C LYS A 206 16.02 18.51 -2.71
N LYS A 207 15.44 17.94 -3.76
CA LYS A 207 16.07 17.73 -5.08
C LYS A 207 15.73 18.84 -6.10
N THR A 208 14.91 19.83 -5.74
CA THR A 208 14.36 20.87 -6.64
C THR A 208 14.47 22.28 -6.06
#